data_AF-A0A2S0N7E3-F1
#
_entry.id   AF-A0A2S0N7E3-F1
#
_cell.length_a   1.000
_cell.length_b   1.000
_cell.length_c   1.000
_cell.angle_alpha   90.00
_cell.angle_beta   90.00
_cell.angle_gamma   90.00
#
_symmetry.space_group_name_H-M   'P 1'
#
loop_
_entity.id
_entity.type
_entity.pdbx_description
1 polymer ?
#
loop_
_entity_poly.entity_id
_entity_poly.type
_entity_poly.pdbx_seq_one_letter_code
_entity_poly.pdbx_strand_id
1 'polypeptide(L)'
;MPKRFGNWVCPVNSWKALSLSPKDMDFMEAKHGAAREIALAFGVPPLVLGIPGDATYANYQEANRAFHRDTALPLARRIIGALTGWLVPEGTLHATPDEDAIGALHAERESLWRRIGAAGFLSDGEKREALGYPRERPAV
;
A
#
# COMPACT_ATOMS: atom_id res chain seq x y z
N MET A 1 -45.23 44.47 0.25
CA MET A 1 -45.22 45.40 1.42
C MET A 1 -44.72 44.64 2.64
N PRO A 2 -43.61 45.06 3.27
CA PRO A 2 -43.10 44.40 4.47
C PRO A 2 -43.97 44.77 5.68
N LYS A 3 -44.38 43.78 6.47
CA LYS A 3 -45.13 44.05 7.72
C LYS A 3 -44.17 44.61 8.77
N ARG A 4 -44.35 45.88 9.10
CA ARG A 4 -43.61 46.62 10.13
C ARG A 4 -44.25 46.35 11.49
N PHE A 5 -43.50 45.73 12.40
CA PHE A 5 -43.75 45.79 13.83
C PHE A 5 -42.65 46.69 14.44
N GLY A 6 -42.94 47.98 14.58
CA GLY A 6 -41.96 48.96 15.06
C GLY A 6 -40.76 49.18 14.12
N ASN A 7 -39.59 49.47 14.71
CA ASN A 7 -38.38 49.85 13.97
C ASN A 7 -37.59 48.68 13.39
N TRP A 8 -38.05 47.44 13.53
CA TRP A 8 -37.38 46.27 12.96
C TRP A 8 -38.02 45.85 11.63
N VAL A 9 -37.20 45.81 10.58
CA VAL A 9 -37.59 45.27 9.26
C VAL A 9 -36.84 43.96 9.06
N CYS A 10 -37.54 42.84 9.22
CA CYS A 10 -37.07 41.52 8.83
C CYS A 10 -37.75 41.15 7.50
N PRO A 11 -37.05 41.13 6.34
CA PRO A 11 -37.60 40.48 5.16
C PRO A 11 -37.74 38.98 5.49
N VAL A 12 -38.98 38.50 5.44
CA VAL A 12 -39.35 37.11 5.73
C VAL A 12 -38.64 36.17 4.74
N ASN A 13 -37.65 35.47 5.30
CA ASN A 13 -36.97 34.25 4.85
C ASN A 13 -35.97 34.35 3.68
N SER A 14 -34.83 34.98 3.97
CA SER A 14 -33.55 34.56 3.38
C SER A 14 -33.17 33.16 3.90
N TRP A 15 -33.63 32.09 3.23
CA TRP A 15 -33.13 30.75 3.52
C TRP A 15 -31.68 30.65 3.03
N LYS A 16 -30.75 30.39 3.94
CA LYS A 16 -29.36 30.10 3.65
C LYS A 16 -29.10 28.71 4.21
N ALA A 17 -28.70 27.77 3.36
CA ALA A 17 -28.21 26.48 3.82
C ALA A 17 -26.97 26.76 4.68
N LEU A 18 -27.15 26.68 6.00
CA LEU A 18 -26.04 26.65 6.93
C LEU A 18 -25.34 25.32 6.68
N SER A 19 -24.04 25.40 6.43
CA SER A 19 -23.02 24.35 6.57
C SER A 19 -23.50 23.01 7.13
N LEU A 20 -22.96 21.91 6.59
CA LEU A 20 -23.04 20.54 7.13
C LEU A 20 -23.42 20.53 8.62
N SER A 21 -24.57 19.94 8.96
CA SER A 21 -24.99 19.91 10.35
C SER A 21 -23.92 19.15 11.15
N PRO A 22 -23.63 19.51 12.42
CA PRO A 22 -22.63 18.80 13.23
C PRO A 22 -22.84 17.27 13.24
N LYS A 23 -24.10 16.84 13.13
CA LYS A 23 -24.49 15.43 13.04
C LYS A 23 -24.01 14.73 11.76
N ASP A 24 -23.97 15.43 10.62
CA ASP A 24 -23.47 14.87 9.35
C ASP A 24 -21.95 14.75 9.35
N MET A 25 -21.25 15.70 10.02
CA MET A 25 -19.81 15.62 10.22
C MET A 25 -19.41 14.43 11.09
N ASP A 26 -20.08 14.24 12.23
CA ASP A 26 -19.81 13.10 13.13
C ASP A 26 -20.00 11.75 12.41
N PHE A 27 -21.00 11.64 11.53
CA PHE A 27 -21.23 10.42 10.75
C PHE A 27 -20.10 10.18 9.72
N MET A 28 -19.64 11.22 9.04
CA MET A 28 -18.55 11.10 8.07
C MET A 28 -17.23 10.73 8.75
N GLU A 29 -16.91 11.33 9.89
CA GLU A 29 -15.74 10.97 10.69
C GLU A 29 -15.81 9.52 11.19
N ALA A 30 -16.97 9.08 11.69
CA ALA A 30 -17.19 7.69 12.09
C ALA A 30 -17.02 6.72 10.92
N LYS A 31 -17.53 7.06 9.74
CA LYS A 31 -17.35 6.26 8.51
C LYS A 31 -15.88 6.17 8.10
N HIS A 32 -15.13 7.28 8.18
CA HIS A 32 -13.70 7.28 7.91
C HIS A 32 -12.94 6.44 8.96
N GLY A 33 -13.33 6.49 10.23
CA GLY A 33 -12.80 5.62 11.29
C GLY A 33 -13.00 4.14 10.97
N ALA A 34 -14.23 3.74 10.67
CA ALA A 34 -14.55 2.36 10.29
C ALA A 34 -13.78 1.90 9.03
N ALA A 35 -13.63 2.78 8.04
CA ALA A 35 -12.85 2.47 6.84
C ALA A 35 -11.37 2.20 7.17
N ARG A 36 -10.78 2.94 8.12
CA ARG A 36 -9.40 2.71 8.58
C ARG A 36 -9.27 1.39 9.32
N GLU A 37 -10.20 1.07 10.21
CA GLU A 37 -10.19 -0.20 10.95
C GLU A 37 -10.28 -1.41 10.00
N ILE A 38 -11.15 -1.34 8.99
CA ILE A 38 -11.25 -2.38 7.96
C ILE A 38 -9.93 -2.50 7.18
N ALA A 39 -9.33 -1.39 6.76
CA ALA A 39 -8.06 -1.40 6.04
C ALA A 39 -6.95 -2.06 6.86
N LEU A 40 -6.85 -1.71 8.15
CA LEU A 40 -5.87 -2.29 9.08
C LEU A 40 -6.11 -3.78 9.31
N ALA A 41 -7.36 -4.25 9.35
CA ALA A 41 -7.67 -5.67 9.47
C ALA A 41 -7.12 -6.50 8.29
N PHE A 42 -7.02 -5.90 7.10
CA PHE A 42 -6.41 -6.52 5.92
C PHE A 42 -4.91 -6.22 5.77
N GLY A 43 -4.29 -5.46 6.68
CA GLY A 43 -2.90 -5.04 6.58
C GLY A 43 -2.63 -3.96 5.53
N VAL A 44 -3.68 -3.30 5.02
CA VAL A 44 -3.56 -2.25 4.01
C VAL A 44 -3.41 -0.88 4.68
N PRO A 45 -2.33 -0.11 4.41
CA PRO A 45 -2.19 1.24 4.93
C PRO A 45 -3.31 2.16 4.43
N PRO A 46 -4.02 2.90 5.32
CA PRO A 46 -5.09 3.82 4.91
C PRO A 46 -4.67 4.87 3.89
N LEU A 47 -3.40 5.31 3.96
CA LEU A 47 -2.81 6.28 3.03
C LEU A 47 -2.84 5.78 1.58
N VAL A 48 -2.64 4.48 1.35
CA VAL A 48 -2.67 3.87 0.01
C VAL A 48 -4.09 3.85 -0.56
N LEU A 49 -5.10 3.77 0.31
CA LEU A 49 -6.52 3.78 -0.05
C LEU A 49 -7.10 5.20 -0.17
N GLY A 50 -6.31 6.24 0.10
CA GLY A 50 -6.79 7.62 0.10
C GLY A 50 -7.79 7.94 1.21
N ILE A 51 -7.81 7.13 2.29
CA ILE A 51 -8.68 7.37 3.43
C ILE A 51 -8.04 8.48 4.29
N PRO A 52 -8.73 9.62 4.49
CA PRO A 52 -8.20 10.70 5.32
C PRO A 52 -8.07 10.24 6.77
N GLY A 53 -7.04 10.75 7.47
CA GLY A 53 -6.76 10.42 8.87
C GLY A 53 -5.30 10.67 9.24
N ASP A 54 -4.93 10.25 10.44
CA ASP A 54 -3.56 10.41 10.92
C ASP A 54 -2.58 9.57 10.10
N ALA A 55 -1.52 10.22 9.63
CA ALA A 55 -0.51 9.60 8.79
C ALA A 55 0.54 8.87 9.65
N THR A 56 0.51 7.54 9.64
CA THR A 56 1.55 6.70 10.26
C THR A 56 2.85 6.68 9.44
N TYR A 57 2.77 6.96 8.15
CA TYR A 57 3.90 6.97 7.21
C TYR A 57 4.21 8.38 6.72
N ALA A 58 5.48 8.66 6.41
CA ALA A 58 5.90 10.00 6.00
C ALA A 58 5.41 10.38 4.60
N ASN A 59 5.22 9.40 3.72
CA ASN A 59 4.74 9.61 2.35
C ASN A 59 4.09 8.35 1.76
N TYR A 60 3.47 8.50 0.59
CA TYR A 60 2.84 7.40 -0.14
C TYR A 60 3.84 6.29 -0.55
N GLN A 61 5.07 6.64 -0.95
CA GLN A 61 6.05 5.65 -1.41
C GLN A 61 6.45 4.68 -0.28
N GLU A 62 6.63 5.20 0.93
CA GLU A 62 6.92 4.42 2.13
C GLU A 62 5.75 3.52 2.50
N ALA A 63 4.52 4.05 2.52
CA ALA A 63 3.33 3.27 2.81
C ALA A 63 3.11 2.14 1.78
N ASN A 64 3.33 2.43 0.49
CA ASN A 64 3.21 1.44 -0.57
C ASN A 64 4.27 0.33 -0.43
N ARG A 65 5.51 0.70 -0.07
CA ARG A 65 6.57 -0.27 0.19
C ARG A 65 6.27 -1.17 1.38
N ALA A 66 5.80 -0.59 2.49
CA ALA A 66 5.38 -1.34 3.68
C ALA A 66 4.24 -2.31 3.37
N PHE A 67 3.22 -1.85 2.63
CA PHE A 67 2.12 -2.71 2.15
C PHE A 67 2.64 -3.93 1.38
N HIS A 68 3.55 -3.72 0.41
CA HIS A 68 4.11 -4.81 -0.36
C HIS A 68 4.93 -5.78 0.48
N ARG A 69 5.73 -5.28 1.43
CA ARG A 69 6.61 -6.10 2.28
C ARG A 69 5.85 -6.90 3.32
N ASP A 70 4.90 -6.28 4.00
CA ASP A 70 4.30 -6.85 5.20
C ASP A 70 3.01 -7.63 4.89
N THR A 71 2.35 -7.31 3.77
CA THR A 71 1.05 -7.90 3.43
C THR A 71 1.06 -8.61 2.09
N ALA A 72 1.36 -7.91 0.99
CA ALA A 72 1.17 -8.47 -0.35
C ALA A 72 2.15 -9.62 -0.66
N LEU A 73 3.44 -9.45 -0.39
CA LEU A 73 4.46 -10.47 -0.65
C LEU A 73 4.28 -11.73 0.21
N PRO A 74 4.06 -11.65 1.54
CA PRO A 74 3.79 -12.83 2.35
C PRO A 74 2.58 -13.63 1.87
N LEU A 75 1.50 -12.94 1.48
CA LEU A 75 0.31 -13.58 0.92
C LEU A 75 0.61 -14.26 -0.42
N ALA A 76 1.30 -13.56 -1.33
CA ALA A 76 1.71 -14.13 -2.62
C ALA A 76 2.59 -15.36 -2.45
N ARG A 77 3.59 -15.32 -1.56
CA ARG A 77 4.45 -16.46 -1.25
C ARG A 77 3.67 -17.64 -0.68
N ARG A 78 2.68 -17.40 0.18
CA ARG A 78 1.80 -18.46 0.72
C ARG A 78 0.99 -19.13 -0.40
N ILE A 79 0.41 -18.35 -1.30
CA ILE A 79 -0.38 -18.86 -2.44
C ILE A 79 0.51 -19.65 -3.39
N ILE A 80 1.66 -19.08 -3.79
CA ILE A 80 2.61 -19.74 -4.67
C ILE A 80 3.11 -21.03 -4.03
N GLY A 81 3.48 -21.02 -2.74
CA GLY A 81 3.92 -22.22 -2.03
C GLY A 81 2.88 -23.32 -2.02
N ALA A 82 1.61 -22.99 -1.77
CA ALA A 82 0.51 -23.96 -1.83
C ALA A 82 0.31 -24.53 -3.25
N LEU A 83 0.37 -23.65 -4.28
CA LEU A 83 0.24 -24.06 -5.68
C LEU A 83 1.42 -24.94 -6.13
N THR A 84 2.65 -24.57 -5.80
CA THR A 84 3.85 -25.34 -6.13
C THR A 84 3.85 -26.68 -5.41
N GLY A 85 3.46 -26.73 -4.13
CA GLY A 85 3.35 -27.99 -3.40
C GLY A 85 2.30 -28.94 -3.97
N TRP A 86 1.22 -28.40 -4.55
CA TRP A 86 0.21 -29.21 -5.25
C TRP A 86 0.65 -29.66 -6.65
N LEU A 87 1.26 -28.78 -7.43
CA LEU A 87 1.68 -29.05 -8.80
C LEU A 87 2.97 -29.88 -8.90
N VAL A 88 3.86 -29.75 -7.91
CA VAL A 88 5.19 -30.37 -7.89
C VAL A 88 5.41 -31.05 -6.53
N PRO A 89 4.74 -32.19 -6.26
CA PRO A 89 4.80 -32.85 -4.95
C PRO A 89 6.21 -33.32 -4.57
N GLU A 90 7.05 -33.62 -5.57
CA GLU A 90 8.43 -34.08 -5.38
C GLU A 90 9.41 -32.94 -5.01
N GLY A 91 8.98 -31.67 -5.08
CA GLY A 91 9.79 -30.52 -4.68
C GLY A 91 10.94 -30.17 -5.63
N THR A 92 10.91 -30.64 -6.88
CA THR A 92 11.96 -30.38 -7.88
C THR A 92 11.95 -28.96 -8.44
N LEU A 93 10.88 -28.20 -8.19
CA LEU A 93 10.72 -26.82 -8.64
C LEU A 93 10.26 -25.94 -7.47
N HIS A 94 10.89 -24.78 -7.34
CA HIS A 94 10.46 -23.73 -6.43
C HIS A 94 10.07 -22.49 -7.24
N ALA A 95 8.93 -21.89 -6.90
CA ALA A 95 8.49 -20.63 -7.47
C ALA A 95 8.50 -19.55 -6.38
N THR A 96 8.93 -18.35 -6.76
CA THR A 96 8.95 -17.17 -5.88
C THR A 96 8.40 -15.96 -6.64
N PRO A 97 7.76 -14.99 -5.97
CA PRO A 97 7.37 -13.74 -6.61
C PRO A 97 8.60 -12.99 -7.12
N ASP A 98 8.51 -12.41 -8.32
CA ASP A 98 9.52 -11.50 -8.85
C ASP A 98 9.40 -10.13 -8.16
N GLU A 99 10.32 -9.84 -7.24
CA GLU A 99 10.39 -8.56 -6.53
C GLU A 99 10.97 -7.42 -7.38
N ASP A 100 11.77 -7.73 -8.42
CA ASP A 100 12.36 -6.73 -9.31
C ASP A 100 11.30 -6.10 -10.23
N ALA A 101 10.26 -6.87 -10.57
CA ALA A 101 9.11 -6.37 -11.32
C ALA A 101 8.22 -5.38 -10.52
N ILE A 102 8.40 -5.27 -9.20
CA ILE A 102 7.54 -4.44 -8.34
C ILE A 102 8.14 -3.04 -8.17
N GLY A 103 7.50 -2.05 -8.79
CA GLY A 103 7.87 -0.63 -8.72
C GLY A 103 8.12 -0.11 -7.29
N ALA A 104 7.29 -0.53 -6.34
CA ALA A 104 7.39 -0.11 -4.94
C ALA A 104 8.67 -0.57 -4.21
N LEU A 105 9.31 -1.63 -4.70
CA LEU A 105 10.49 -2.24 -4.07
C LEU A 105 11.81 -1.82 -4.72
N HIS A 106 11.78 -1.03 -5.80
CA HIS A 106 12.96 -0.68 -6.58
C HIS A 106 14.09 -0.08 -5.73
N ALA A 107 13.78 0.81 -4.78
CA ALA A 107 14.80 1.43 -3.92
C ALA A 107 15.55 0.41 -3.04
N GLU A 108 14.85 -0.60 -2.52
CA GLU A 108 15.48 -1.68 -1.74
C GLU A 108 16.28 -2.62 -2.65
N ARG A 109 15.73 -2.94 -3.83
CA ARG A 109 16.40 -3.77 -4.83
C ARG A 109 17.68 -3.09 -5.30
N GLU A 110 17.66 -1.80 -5.58
CA GLU A 110 18.85 -1.03 -5.95
C GLU A 110 19.94 -1.07 -4.86
N SER A 111 19.55 -0.95 -3.59
CA SER A 111 20.47 -1.09 -2.45
C SER A 111 21.09 -2.48 -2.38
N LEU A 112 20.29 -3.53 -2.58
CA LEU A 112 20.77 -4.92 -2.65
C LEU A 112 21.75 -5.12 -3.81
N TRP A 113 21.39 -4.64 -5.01
CA TRP A 113 22.23 -4.74 -6.20
C TRP A 113 23.55 -4.00 -6.02
N ARG A 114 23.55 -2.80 -5.43
CA ARG A 114 24.79 -2.07 -5.10
C ARG A 114 25.70 -2.86 -4.16
N ARG A 115 25.14 -3.48 -3.12
CA ARG A 115 25.91 -4.29 -2.14
C ARG A 115 26.51 -5.54 -2.79
N ILE A 116 25.74 -6.25 -3.61
CA ILE A 116 26.21 -7.47 -4.30
C ILE A 116 27.21 -7.12 -5.41
N GLY A 117 26.97 -6.04 -6.15
CA GLY A 117 27.89 -5.58 -7.20
C GLY A 117 29.25 -5.18 -6.65
N ALA A 118 29.28 -4.50 -5.50
CA ALA A 118 30.51 -4.10 -4.83
C ALA A 118 31.27 -5.28 -4.15
N ALA A 119 30.65 -6.44 -4.00
CA ALA A 119 31.27 -7.62 -3.43
C ALA A 119 32.25 -8.25 -4.45
N GLY A 120 33.50 -7.80 -4.45
CA GLY A 120 34.55 -8.29 -5.35
C GLY A 120 34.98 -9.75 -5.11
N PHE A 121 34.58 -10.34 -3.98
CA PHE A 121 34.90 -11.73 -3.64
C PHE A 121 33.92 -12.75 -4.24
N LEU A 122 32.77 -12.29 -4.76
CA LEU A 122 31.79 -13.15 -5.42
C LEU A 122 32.07 -13.22 -6.92
N SER A 123 32.00 -14.42 -7.48
CA SER A 123 31.96 -14.62 -8.92
C SER A 123 30.65 -14.09 -9.52
N ASP A 124 30.63 -13.83 -10.82
CA ASP A 124 29.42 -13.34 -11.51
C ASP A 124 28.26 -14.34 -11.42
N GLY A 125 28.56 -15.65 -11.40
CA GLY A 125 27.57 -16.69 -11.17
C GLY A 125 26.93 -16.60 -9.78
N GLU A 126 27.73 -16.39 -8.73
CA GLU A 126 27.24 -16.24 -7.36
C GLU A 126 26.47 -14.93 -7.17
N LYS A 127 26.89 -13.84 -7.82
CA LYS A 127 26.17 -12.56 -7.82
C LYS A 127 24.79 -12.70 -8.48
N ARG A 128 24.70 -13.40 -9.61
CA ARG A 128 23.42 -13.65 -10.31
C ARG A 128 22.47 -14.46 -9.43
N GLU A 129 22.97 -15.54 -8.83
CA GLU A 129 22.19 -16.39 -7.93
C GLU A 129 21.70 -15.61 -6.70
N ALA A 130 22.55 -14.78 -6.09
CA ALA A 130 22.17 -13.93 -4.96
C ALA A 130 21.08 -12.89 -5.31
N LEU A 131 20.98 -12.50 -6.58
CA LEU A 131 19.93 -11.60 -7.08
C LEU A 131 18.64 -12.33 -7.48
N GLY A 132 18.64 -13.66 -7.53
CA GLY A 132 17.51 -14.49 -7.97
C GLY A 132 17.55 -14.89 -9.45
N TYR A 133 18.64 -14.59 -10.16
CA TYR A 133 18.83 -15.00 -11.55
C TYR A 133 19.53 -16.36 -11.62
N PRO A 134 19.26 -17.16 -12.69
CA PRO A 134 20.00 -18.39 -12.91
C PRO A 134 21.49 -18.09 -13.15
N ARG A 135 22.34 -18.98 -12.63
CA ARG A 135 23.78 -18.99 -12.94
C ARG A 135 23.98 -19.01 -14.46
N GLU A 136 25.02 -18.33 -14.91
CA GLU A 136 25.40 -18.36 -16.32
C GLU A 136 25.67 -19.81 -16.73
N ARG A 137 25.01 -20.25 -17.81
CA ARG A 137 25.20 -21.60 -18.31
C ARG A 137 26.59 -21.63 -18.97
N PRO A 138 27.51 -22.54 -18.60
CA PRO A 138 28.83 -22.58 -19.20
C PRO A 138 28.69 -22.77 -20.72
N ALA A 139 29.46 -22.00 -21.48
CA ALA A 139 29.56 -22.18 -22.92
C ALA A 139 30.10 -23.60 -23.19
N VAL A 140 29.29 -24.40 -23.89
CA VAL A 140 29.65 -25.75 -24.33
C VAL A 140 30.67 -25.68 -25.46
#